data_AF-A0AAV5CVA4-F1
#
_entry.id   AF-A0AAV5CVA4-F1
#
_cell.length_a   1.000
_cell.length_b   1.000
_cell.length_c   1.000
_cell.angle_alpha   90.00
_cell.angle_beta   90.00
_cell.angle_gamma   90.00
#
_symmetry.space_group_name_H-M   'P 1'
#
loop_
_entity.id
_entity.type
_entity.pdbx_description
1 polymer ?
#
loop_
_entity_poly.entity_id
_entity_poly.type
_entity_poly.pdbx_seq_one_letter_code
_entity_poly.pdbx_strand_id
1 'polypeptide(L)'
;MGQSIEDLTPLISSMVPRRTANKRTVSEALAEMRWIRDIHGVASPVIISEFLKLWDLISEVILQQETPDKHIWRLTTAGQYTAKSAYEALFQGSVQFGPWERIWKTWAPGKCRFFM
;
A
#
# COMPACT_ATOMS: atom_id res chain seq x y z
N MET A 1 4.82 9.36 -5.40
CA MET A 1 4.18 8.04 -5.14
C MET A 1 4.27 7.76 -3.65
N GLY A 2 3.37 6.95 -3.08
CA GLY A 2 3.59 6.45 -1.71
C GLY A 2 4.74 5.43 -1.73
N GLN A 3 5.60 5.43 -0.72
CA GLN A 3 6.67 4.45 -0.54
C GLN A 3 6.47 3.74 0.80
N SER A 4 6.75 2.44 0.84
CA SER A 4 6.72 1.67 2.07
C SER A 4 7.90 2.05 2.97
N ILE A 5 7.74 1.94 4.29
CA ILE A 5 8.87 2.05 5.23
C ILE A 5 9.93 0.97 4.91
N GLU A 6 9.50 -0.21 4.46
CA GLU A 6 10.42 -1.29 4.07
C GLU A 6 11.28 -0.91 2.85
N ASP A 7 10.74 -0.09 1.94
CA ASP A 7 11.48 0.38 0.76
C ASP A 7 12.45 1.53 1.14
N LEU A 8 12.04 2.37 2.09
CA LEU A 8 12.78 3.56 2.53
C LEU A 8 13.94 3.22 3.46
N THR A 9 13.71 2.30 4.39
CA THR A 9 14.64 1.90 5.45
C THR A 9 14.65 0.39 5.64
N PRO A 10 15.14 -0.38 4.64
CA PRO A 10 15.09 -1.83 4.65
C PRO A 10 15.89 -2.45 5.82
N LEU A 11 16.99 -1.83 6.24
CA LEU A 11 17.78 -2.35 7.35
C LEU A 11 17.06 -2.17 8.68
N ILE A 12 16.47 -0.98 8.91
CA ILE A 12 15.64 -0.75 10.11
C ILE A 12 14.43 -1.68 10.13
N SER A 13 13.76 -1.87 8.99
CA SER A 13 12.63 -2.80 8.90
C SER A 13 13.04 -4.23 9.27
N SER A 14 14.21 -4.69 8.79
CA SER A 14 14.73 -6.02 9.13
C SER A 14 15.06 -6.21 10.62
N MET A 15 15.32 -5.11 11.34
CA MET A 15 15.62 -5.10 12.77
C MET A 15 14.36 -5.16 13.64
N VAL A 16 13.16 -4.98 13.08
CA VAL A 16 11.91 -5.09 13.82
C VAL A 16 11.41 -6.55 13.76
N PRO A 17 11.16 -7.20 14.91
CA PRO A 17 10.60 -8.56 14.89
C PRO A 17 9.25 -8.60 14.17
N ARG A 18 9.05 -9.57 13.26
CA ARG A 18 7.79 -9.74 12.51
C ARG A 18 6.54 -9.79 13.39
N ARG A 19 6.66 -10.37 14.59
CA ARG A 19 5.56 -10.40 15.56
C ARG A 19 5.12 -9.00 16.00
N THR A 20 6.08 -8.10 16.18
CA THR A 20 5.82 -6.71 16.53
C THR A 20 5.24 -5.96 15.35
N ALA A 21 5.89 -6.05 14.17
CA ALA A 21 5.44 -5.40 12.94
C ALA A 21 3.99 -5.76 12.58
N ASN A 22 3.58 -7.01 12.74
CA ASN A 22 2.23 -7.47 12.39
C ASN A 22 1.15 -7.12 13.42
N LYS A 23 1.52 -6.71 14.64
CA LYS A 23 0.55 -6.45 15.73
C LYS A 23 0.47 -4.98 16.10
N ARG A 24 1.57 -4.24 15.95
CA ARG A 24 1.65 -2.85 16.34
C ARG A 24 0.96 -1.97 15.30
N THR A 25 0.05 -1.13 15.76
CA THR A 25 -0.54 -0.09 14.91
C THR A 25 0.39 1.11 14.82
N VAL A 26 0.23 1.95 13.79
CA VAL A 26 0.97 3.21 13.67
C VAL A 26 0.71 4.12 14.88
N SER A 27 -0.54 4.17 15.36
CA SER A 27 -0.89 4.94 16.56
C SER A 27 -0.11 4.50 17.80
N GLU A 28 -0.04 3.19 18.06
CA GLU A 28 0.75 2.65 19.16
C GLU A 28 2.26 2.87 19.00
N ALA A 29 2.76 2.80 17.77
CA ALA A 29 4.17 3.01 17.46
C ALA A 29 4.61 4.45 17.74
N LEU A 30 3.78 5.43 17.37
CA LEU A 30 4.07 6.85 17.55
C LEU A 30 3.87 7.32 18.99
N ALA A 31 2.95 6.71 19.73
CA ALA A 31 2.76 7.00 21.14
C ALA A 31 4.07 6.83 21.91
N GLU A 32 4.55 7.90 22.56
CA GLU A 32 5.78 7.90 23.39
C GLU A 32 7.03 7.42 22.64
N MET A 33 7.07 7.54 21.31
CA MET A 33 8.17 7.04 20.47
C MET A 33 8.47 5.54 20.68
N ARG A 34 7.43 4.72 20.93
CA ARG A 34 7.58 3.28 21.19
C ARG A 34 8.24 2.52 20.05
N TRP A 35 8.08 2.97 18.81
CA TRP A 35 8.72 2.36 17.64
C TRP A 35 10.24 2.24 17.75
N ILE A 36 10.92 3.13 18.48
CA ILE A 36 12.37 3.02 18.72
C ILE A 36 12.70 1.73 19.48
N ARG A 37 11.86 1.35 20.44
CA ARG A 37 12.03 0.15 21.28
C ARG A 37 11.81 -1.13 20.50
N ASP A 38 11.12 -1.05 19.37
CA ASP A 38 10.82 -2.19 18.52
C ASP A 38 11.98 -2.56 17.59
N ILE A 39 13.02 -1.72 17.51
CA ILE A 39 14.23 -1.94 16.72
C ILE A 39 15.23 -2.75 17.55
N HIS A 40 15.57 -3.94 17.08
CA HIS A 40 16.48 -4.86 17.76
C HIS A 40 17.80 -5.00 16.99
N GLY A 41 18.92 -5.09 17.71
CA GLY A 41 20.23 -5.38 17.14
C GLY A 41 21.26 -4.31 17.46
N VAL A 42 22.40 -4.35 16.77
CA VAL A 42 23.55 -3.48 17.04
C VAL A 42 23.52 -2.29 16.07
N ALA A 43 23.72 -1.09 16.61
CA ALA A 43 23.85 0.11 15.79
C ALA A 43 25.13 0.07 14.95
N SER A 44 24.98 0.29 13.64
CA SER A 44 26.07 0.57 12.70
C SER A 44 25.87 1.97 12.11
N PRO A 45 26.92 2.61 11.56
CA PRO A 45 26.76 3.93 10.92
C PRO A 45 25.67 3.96 9.84
N VAL A 46 25.49 2.86 9.11
CA VAL A 46 24.44 2.74 8.08
C VAL A 46 23.06 2.68 8.71
N ILE A 47 22.89 1.88 9.78
CA ILE A 47 21.63 1.77 10.53
C ILE A 47 21.27 3.13 11.15
N ILE A 48 22.24 3.86 11.69
CA ILE A 48 22.02 5.20 12.24
C ILE A 48 21.53 6.16 11.16
N SER A 49 22.08 6.08 9.93
CA SER A 49 21.60 6.90 8.81
C SER A 49 20.15 6.58 8.44
N GLU A 50 19.78 5.30 8.34
CA GLU A 50 18.38 4.92 8.09
C GLU A 50 17.45 5.32 9.23
N PHE A 51 17.90 5.17 10.48
CA PHE A 51 17.15 5.61 11.65
C PHE A 51 16.84 7.12 11.58
N LEU A 52 17.82 7.96 11.27
CA LEU A 52 17.63 9.41 11.15
C LEU A 52 16.67 9.76 10.00
N LYS A 53 16.78 9.10 8.84
CA LYS A 53 15.83 9.29 7.74
C LYS A 53 14.41 8.93 8.15
N LEU A 54 14.23 7.81 8.86
CA LEU A 54 12.93 7.38 9.35
C LEU A 54 12.40 8.35 10.41
N TRP A 55 13.26 8.81 11.31
CA TRP A 55 12.94 9.80 12.34
C TRP A 55 12.40 11.08 11.72
N ASP A 56 13.08 11.63 10.71
CA ASP A 56 12.66 12.87 10.04
C ASP A 56 11.30 12.70 9.38
N LEU A 57 11.08 11.58 8.68
CA LEU A 57 9.79 11.28 8.02
C LEU A 57 8.63 11.12 9.01
N ILE A 58 8.89 10.49 10.16
CA ILE A 58 7.85 10.18 11.14
C ILE A 58 7.60 11.37 12.08
N SER A 59 8.59 12.20 12.36
CA SER A 59 8.48 13.33 13.29
C SER A 59 7.46 14.38 12.85
N GLU A 60 7.19 14.47 11.54
CA GLU A 60 6.18 15.36 10.98
C GLU A 60 4.75 14.78 11.03
N VAL A 61 4.59 13.51 11.40
CA VAL A 61 3.29 12.82 11.41
C VAL A 61 2.55 13.13 12.71
N ILE A 62 1.47 13.90 12.59
CA ILE A 62 0.54 14.18 13.70
C ILE A 62 -0.75 13.41 13.46
N LEU A 63 -1.03 12.43 14.32
CA LEU A 63 -2.29 11.68 14.28
C LEU A 63 -3.43 12.50 14.91
N GLN A 64 -4.57 12.56 14.22
CA GLN A 64 -5.78 13.15 14.74
C GLN A 64 -6.53 12.11 15.59
N GLN A 65 -6.59 12.33 16.90
CA GLN A 65 -7.34 11.46 17.81
C GLN A 65 -8.81 11.41 17.41
N GLU A 66 -9.41 10.23 17.55
CA GLU A 66 -10.84 9.95 17.28
C GLU A 66 -11.28 10.21 15.83
N THR A 67 -10.35 10.48 14.92
CA THR A 67 -10.63 10.63 13.50
C THR A 67 -10.35 9.31 12.80
N PRO A 68 -11.34 8.71 12.09
CA PRO A 68 -11.11 7.48 11.37
C PRO A 68 -10.16 7.70 10.19
N ASP A 69 -9.35 6.68 9.89
CA ASP A 69 -8.45 6.69 8.74
C ASP A 69 -9.23 6.91 7.44
N LYS A 70 -8.67 7.76 6.56
CA LYS A 70 -9.25 8.03 5.23
C LYS A 70 -8.44 7.30 4.17
N HIS A 71 -9.10 6.38 3.47
CA HIS A 71 -8.53 5.78 2.28
C HIS A 71 -8.68 6.75 1.09
N ILE A 72 -7.55 7.26 0.58
CA ILE A 72 -7.51 8.16 -0.58
C ILE A 72 -6.99 7.40 -1.80
N TRP A 73 -7.84 7.21 -2.80
CA TRP A 73 -7.50 6.55 -4.05
C TRP A 73 -6.82 7.53 -5.02
N ARG A 74 -5.48 7.52 -5.06
CA ARG A 74 -4.69 8.50 -5.81
C ARG A 74 -4.72 8.35 -7.34
N LEU A 75 -5.35 7.28 -7.85
CA LEU A 75 -5.48 7.01 -9.28
C LEU A 75 -6.70 7.70 -9.90
N THR A 76 -7.52 8.37 -9.10
CA THR A 76 -8.60 9.25 -9.58
C THR A 76 -8.46 10.64 -8.96
N THR A 77 -8.88 11.68 -9.68
CA THR A 77 -8.90 13.06 -9.17
C THR A 77 -9.88 13.25 -8.02
N ALA A 78 -10.97 12.45 -8.01
CA ALA A 78 -11.95 12.45 -6.93
C ALA A 78 -11.43 11.81 -5.63
N GLY A 79 -10.28 11.11 -5.66
CA GLY A 79 -9.74 10.41 -4.49
C GLY A 79 -10.56 9.20 -4.06
N GLN A 80 -11.57 8.80 -4.85
CA GLN A 80 -12.50 7.73 -4.54
C GLN A 80 -12.13 6.46 -5.28
N TYR A 81 -12.12 5.35 -4.55
CA TYR A 81 -11.93 4.03 -5.10
C TYR A 81 -13.18 3.59 -5.87
N THR A 82 -12.98 3.06 -7.07
CA THR A 82 -13.98 2.24 -7.78
C THR A 82 -13.29 1.05 -8.41
N ALA A 83 -14.01 -0.08 -8.51
CA ALA A 83 -13.50 -1.26 -9.22
C ALA A 83 -13.07 -0.90 -10.65
N LYS A 84 -13.84 -0.07 -11.36
CA LYS A 84 -13.49 0.44 -12.69
C LYS A 84 -12.12 1.13 -12.71
N SER A 85 -11.88 2.10 -11.82
CA SER A 85 -10.61 2.83 -11.79
C SER A 85 -9.40 1.96 -11.44
N ALA A 86 -9.59 0.90 -10.65
CA ALA A 86 -8.55 -0.08 -10.36
C ALA A 86 -8.18 -0.90 -11.60
N TYR A 87 -9.18 -1.35 -12.35
CA TYR A 87 -8.95 -2.03 -13.63
C TYR A 87 -8.28 -1.09 -14.65
N GLU A 88 -8.76 0.14 -14.79
CA GLU A 88 -8.13 1.13 -15.68
C GLU A 88 -6.64 1.35 -15.35
N ALA A 89 -6.30 1.51 -14.07
CA ALA A 89 -4.91 1.64 -13.65
C ALA A 89 -4.09 0.36 -13.88
N LEU A 90 -4.67 -0.82 -13.67
CA LEU A 90 -4.02 -2.11 -13.93
C LEU A 90 -3.70 -2.29 -15.42
N PHE A 91 -4.58 -1.81 -16.29
CA PHE A 91 -4.43 -1.88 -17.74
C PHE A 91 -3.81 -0.63 -18.37
N GLN A 92 -3.32 0.30 -17.55
CA GLN A 92 -2.58 1.46 -18.03
C GLN A 92 -1.33 1.00 -18.80
N GLY A 93 -1.22 1.36 -20.08
CA GLY A 93 -0.11 0.95 -20.94
C GLY A 93 -0.21 -0.47 -21.50
N SER A 94 -1.32 -1.18 -21.23
CA SER A 94 -1.61 -2.45 -21.90
C SER A 94 -1.91 -2.26 -23.38
N VAL A 95 -1.52 -3.24 -24.19
CA VAL A 95 -1.85 -3.26 -25.62
C VAL A 95 -3.29 -3.76 -25.77
N GLN A 96 -4.13 -2.98 -26.43
CA GLN A 96 -5.48 -3.43 -26.74
C GLN A 96 -5.44 -4.63 -27.69
N PHE A 97 -5.88 -5.78 -27.21
CA PHE A 97 -6.03 -6.98 -28.02
C PHE A 97 -7.38 -6.92 -28.76
N GLY A 98 -7.37 -6.35 -29.96
CA GLY A 98 -8.55 -6.24 -30.83
C GLY A 98 -9.32 -7.55 -31.08
N PRO A 99 -8.68 -8.73 -31.23
CA PRO A 99 -9.38 -9.99 -31.49
C PRO A 99 -10.04 -10.64 -30.26
N TRP A 100 -10.30 -9.92 -29.17
CA TRP A 100 -10.89 -10.51 -27.95
C TRP A 100 -12.19 -11.28 -28.24
N GLU A 101 -12.97 -10.83 -29.22
CA GLU A 101 -14.20 -11.47 -29.73
C GLU A 101 -13.96 -12.89 -30.27
N ARG A 102 -12.75 -13.21 -30.75
CA ARG A 102 -12.41 -14.55 -31.26
C ARG A 102 -12.11 -15.53 -30.13
N ILE A 103 -11.66 -15.03 -28.98
CA ILE A 103 -11.32 -15.84 -27.80
C ILE A 103 -12.57 -16.05 -26.93
N TRP A 104 -13.36 -15.00 -26.74
CA TRP A 104 -14.50 -14.98 -25.82
C TRP A 104 -15.85 -15.22 -26.49
N LYS A 105 -15.88 -15.58 -27.78
CA LYS A 105 -17.10 -16.08 -28.41
C LYS A 105 -17.52 -17.37 -27.70
N THR A 106 -18.72 -17.36 -27.12
CA THR A 106 -19.35 -18.56 -26.57
C THR A 106 -19.47 -19.61 -27.68
N TRP A 107 -18.67 -20.66 -27.59
CA TRP A 107 -18.71 -21.81 -28.51
C TRP A 107 -20.03 -22.59 -28.42
N ALA A 108 -20.76 -22.43 -27.32
CA ALA A 108 -22.06 -23.04 -27.12
C ALA A 108 -23.17 -22.08 -27.60
N PRO A 109 -24.06 -22.52 -28.51
CA PRO A 109 -25.30 -21.82 -28.80
C PRO A 109 -26.07 -21.59 -27.49
N GLY A 110 -26.53 -20.37 -27.24
CA GLY A 110 -27.32 -20.06 -26.05
C GLY A 110 -28.57 -20.95 -26.01
N LYS A 111 -28.76 -21.69 -24.90
CA LYS A 111 -29.97 -22.52 -24.70
C LYS A 111 -31.25 -21.71 -24.60
N CYS A 112 -31.16 -20.40 -24.37
CA CYS A 112 -32.30 -19.49 -24.24
C CYS A 112 -32.09 -18.26 -25.13
N ARG A 113 -33.10 -17.94 -25.94
CA ARG A 113 -33.19 -16.66 -26.65
C ARG A 113 -33.84 -15.66 -25.70
N PHE A 114 -33.12 -14.61 -25.32
CA PHE A 114 -33.72 -13.46 -24.67
C PHE A 114 -34.31 -12.57 -25.78
N PHE A 115 -35.62 -12.39 -25.76
CA PHE A 115 -36.27 -11.33 -26.52
C PHE A 115 -36.32 -10.11 -25.61
N MET A 116 -35.70 -9.01 -26.03
CA MET A 116 -35.87 -7.67 -25.46
C MET A 116 -37.12 -7.03 -26.05
#